data_AF-F7SA69-F1
#
_entry.id   AF-F7SA69-F1
#
_cell.length_a   1.000
_cell.length_b   1.000
_cell.length_c   1.000
_cell.angle_alpha   90.00
_cell.angle_beta   90.00
_cell.angle_gamma   90.00
#
_symmetry.space_group_name_H-M   'P 1'
#
loop_
_entity.id
_entity.type
_entity.pdbx_description
1 polymer ?
#
loop_
_entity_poly.entity_id
_entity_poly.type
_entity_poly.pdbx_seq_one_letter_code
_entity_poly.pdbx_strand_id
1 'polypeptide(L)'
;MLHELGAWDPYNVTEDADLGIRLTQAGYRVAVVNSTTFEEANGVLHSWINQRSRWIKGYMQTWLVHMRRPVELYRRLGPVGFLGFHMFIGFPPMTALINPLLWIMFLVSVIVGRSAVAGFFPGPVLVLALFDLMVGNAMYVYFNIVAVAKRRWYGLVPWGLLAPAYWVLHSVAAYKALLQLVTNPHYWEKTTHGTSSRTQETIASLKAGSATGSEAQ
;
A
#
# COMPACT_ATOMS: atom_id res chain seq x y z
N MET A 1 -20.01 14.59 -14.85
CA MET A 1 -19.13 13.48 -14.40
C MET A 1 -19.01 13.35 -12.88
N LEU A 2 -18.18 14.12 -12.15
CA LEU A 2 -18.01 13.91 -10.69
C LEU A 2 -19.30 14.12 -9.88
N HIS A 3 -20.10 15.13 -10.22
CA HIS A 3 -21.42 15.33 -9.62
C HIS A 3 -22.41 14.22 -9.94
N GLU A 4 -22.32 13.61 -11.12
CA GLU A 4 -23.18 12.48 -11.52
C GLU A 4 -22.83 11.18 -10.77
N LEU A 5 -21.57 11.05 -10.32
CA LEU A 5 -21.08 9.90 -9.56
C LEU A 5 -21.27 10.06 -8.04
N GLY A 6 -21.85 11.17 -7.58
CA GLY A 6 -22.03 11.46 -6.16
C GLY A 6 -20.80 12.05 -5.45
N ALA A 7 -19.87 12.66 -6.21
CA ALA A 7 -18.61 13.23 -5.72
C ALA A 7 -17.69 12.20 -5.02
N TRP A 8 -16.68 12.66 -4.28
CA TRP A 8 -15.79 11.78 -3.49
C TRP A 8 -16.47 11.38 -2.18
N ASP A 9 -16.16 10.18 -1.68
CA ASP A 9 -16.67 9.71 -0.39
C ASP A 9 -15.83 10.32 0.75
N PRO A 10 -16.40 11.21 1.60
CA PRO A 10 -15.65 11.82 2.69
C PRO A 10 -15.34 10.84 3.84
N TYR A 11 -15.96 9.66 3.85
CA TYR A 11 -15.79 8.65 4.89
C TYR A 11 -14.72 7.62 4.55
N ASN A 12 -14.26 7.60 3.30
CA ASN A 12 -13.19 6.74 2.82
C ASN A 12 -11.85 7.49 2.86
N VAL A 13 -10.86 6.88 3.51
CA VAL A 13 -9.52 7.50 3.65
C VAL A 13 -8.61 7.31 2.42
N THR A 14 -9.12 6.60 1.40
CA THR A 14 -8.56 6.48 0.04
C THR A 14 -9.67 6.75 -0.97
N GLU A 15 -10.11 8.00 -1.04
CA GLU A 15 -11.19 8.46 -1.91
C GLU A 15 -10.88 8.26 -3.40
N ASP A 16 -9.59 8.31 -3.75
CA ASP A 16 -9.06 8.13 -5.10
C ASP A 16 -9.29 6.70 -5.62
N ALA A 17 -9.01 5.70 -4.81
CA ALA A 17 -9.20 4.29 -5.14
C ALA A 17 -10.68 3.95 -5.37
N ASP A 18 -11.56 4.42 -4.48
CA ASP A 18 -13.01 4.23 -4.62
C ASP A 18 -13.56 4.93 -5.86
N LEU A 19 -13.16 6.19 -6.07
CA LEU A 19 -13.59 6.95 -7.23
C LEU A 19 -13.15 6.29 -8.53
N GLY A 20 -11.92 5.76 -8.60
CA GLY A 20 -11.41 5.01 -9.75
C GLY A 20 -12.29 3.81 -10.13
N ILE A 21 -12.77 3.05 -9.15
CA ILE A 21 -13.68 1.93 -9.37
C ILE A 21 -15.06 2.41 -9.84
N ARG A 22 -15.62 3.44 -9.20
CA ARG A 22 -16.92 4.01 -9.59
C ARG A 22 -16.90 4.58 -11.02
N LEU A 23 -15.81 5.24 -11.42
CA LEU A 23 -15.61 5.72 -12.80
C LEU A 23 -15.66 4.55 -13.79
N THR A 24 -14.96 3.46 -13.48
CA THR A 24 -14.94 2.27 -14.34
C THR A 24 -16.32 1.60 -14.40
N GLN A 25 -17.04 1.52 -13.28
CA GLN A 25 -18.41 1.00 -13.21
C GLN A 25 -19.43 1.84 -13.99
N ALA A 26 -19.15 3.13 -14.19
CA ALA A 26 -19.96 4.03 -15.03
C ALA A 26 -19.55 4.02 -16.51
N GLY A 27 -18.62 3.14 -16.91
CA GLY A 27 -18.17 2.98 -18.28
C GLY A 27 -17.10 3.97 -18.73
N TYR A 28 -16.54 4.76 -17.80
CA TYR A 28 -15.42 5.64 -18.12
C TYR A 28 -14.09 4.89 -18.14
N ARG A 29 -13.14 5.41 -18.92
CA ARG A 29 -11.78 4.87 -19.00
C ARG A 29 -10.84 5.71 -18.15
N VAL A 30 -10.21 5.08 -17.17
CA VAL A 30 -9.10 5.66 -16.41
C VAL A 30 -7.78 5.25 -17.07
N ALA A 31 -6.88 6.22 -17.28
CA ALA A 31 -5.57 5.99 -17.90
C ALA A 31 -4.48 6.70 -17.11
N VAL A 32 -3.27 6.13 -17.13
CA VAL A 32 -2.09 6.73 -16.50
C VAL A 32 -1.39 7.61 -17.54
N VAL A 33 -1.15 8.87 -17.16
CA VAL A 33 -0.36 9.80 -17.98
C VAL A 33 1.12 9.55 -17.70
N ASN A 34 1.95 9.50 -18.74
CA ASN A 34 3.40 9.33 -18.61
C ASN A 34 4.06 10.65 -18.15
N SER A 35 3.82 11.01 -16.91
CA SER A 35 4.39 12.17 -16.23
C SER A 35 5.03 11.73 -14.92
N THR A 36 6.02 12.48 -14.45
CA THR A 36 6.65 12.24 -13.14
C THR A 36 6.34 13.40 -12.21
N THR A 37 5.60 13.10 -11.14
CA THR A 37 5.41 13.99 -10.01
C THR A 37 6.34 13.56 -8.87
N PHE A 38 6.96 14.53 -8.22
CA PHE A 38 7.82 14.28 -7.06
C PHE A 38 7.06 14.67 -5.79
N GLU A 39 7.05 13.76 -4.83
CA GLU A 39 6.50 13.97 -3.50
C GLU A 39 7.59 13.74 -2.45
N GLU A 40 7.42 14.35 -1.28
CA GLU A 40 8.32 14.13 -0.16
C GLU A 40 8.23 12.68 0.33
N ALA A 41 9.37 11.98 0.33
CA ALA A 41 9.46 10.66 0.93
C ALA A 41 9.36 10.77 2.46
N ASN A 42 8.54 9.92 3.06
CA ASN A 42 8.38 9.88 4.51
C ASN A 42 9.55 9.15 5.17
N GLY A 43 10.48 9.92 5.77
CA GLY A 43 11.68 9.39 6.43
C GLY A 43 11.49 9.03 7.91
N VAL A 44 10.35 9.36 8.51
CA VAL A 44 10.11 9.15 9.94
C VAL A 44 9.23 7.92 10.15
N LEU A 45 9.74 6.91 10.86
CA LEU A 45 9.07 5.61 11.02
C LEU A 45 7.61 5.72 11.50
N HIS A 46 7.36 6.51 12.55
CA HIS A 46 6.00 6.71 13.06
C HIS A 46 5.06 7.35 12.01
N SER A 47 5.53 8.38 11.33
CA SER A 47 4.77 9.02 10.25
C SER A 47 4.53 8.05 9.08
N TRP A 48 5.51 7.21 8.75
CA TRP A 48 5.39 6.19 7.71
C TRP A 48 4.33 5.15 8.06
N ILE A 49 4.32 4.66 9.31
CA ILE A 49 3.29 3.70 9.79
C ILE A 49 1.91 4.34 9.69
N ASN A 50 1.78 5.61 10.10
CA ASN A 50 0.52 6.35 10.00
C ASN A 50 0.03 6.46 8.56
N GLN A 51 0.91 6.89 7.65
CA GLN A 51 0.63 7.01 6.22
C GLN A 51 0.17 5.69 5.61
N ARG A 52 0.92 4.60 5.86
CA ARG A 52 0.64 3.29 5.27
C ARG A 52 -0.60 2.65 5.88
N SER A 53 -0.83 2.83 7.18
CA SER A 53 -2.04 2.34 7.83
C SER A 53 -3.29 3.02 7.26
N ARG A 54 -3.22 4.32 6.92
CA ARG A 54 -4.30 5.02 6.22
C ARG A 54 -4.61 4.39 4.86
N TRP A 55 -3.59 4.16 4.03
CA TRP A 55 -3.78 3.56 2.70
C TRP A 55 -4.37 2.16 2.77
N ILE A 56 -3.81 1.31 3.64
CA ILE A 56 -4.28 -0.06 3.84
C ILE A 56 -5.72 -0.07 4.36
N LYS A 57 -6.07 0.83 5.29
CA LYS A 57 -7.44 0.97 5.81
C LYS A 57 -8.40 1.36 4.70
N GLY A 58 -8.06 2.36 3.89
CA GLY A 58 -8.91 2.78 2.77
C GLY A 58 -9.09 1.69 1.72
N TYR A 59 -8.07 0.88 1.46
CA TYR A 59 -8.20 -0.31 0.59
C TYR A 59 -9.15 -1.34 1.19
N MET A 60 -9.04 -1.63 2.49
CA MET A 60 -10.00 -2.52 3.18
C MET A 60 -11.43 -1.96 3.11
N GLN A 61 -11.63 -0.66 3.34
CA GLN A 61 -12.94 0.00 3.24
C GLN A 61 -13.51 -0.12 1.83
N THR A 62 -12.73 0.27 0.82
CA THR A 62 -13.12 0.20 -0.59
C THR A 62 -13.45 -1.23 -0.99
N TRP A 63 -12.62 -2.20 -0.58
CA TRP A 63 -12.89 -3.61 -0.83
C TRP A 63 -14.20 -4.07 -0.20
N LEU A 64 -14.40 -3.81 1.09
CA LEU A 64 -15.60 -4.22 1.82
C LEU A 64 -16.88 -3.59 1.24
N VAL A 65 -16.85 -2.31 0.86
CA VAL A 65 -18.02 -1.59 0.31
C VAL A 65 -18.44 -2.19 -1.03
N HIS A 66 -17.50 -2.35 -1.97
CA HIS A 66 -17.80 -2.88 -3.31
C HIS A 66 -18.12 -4.38 -3.29
N MET A 67 -17.55 -5.14 -2.35
CA MET A 67 -17.85 -6.56 -2.16
C MET A 67 -19.18 -6.84 -1.45
N ARG A 68 -19.95 -5.83 -1.04
CA ARG A 68 -21.34 -6.02 -0.57
C ARG A 68 -22.25 -6.59 -1.65
N ARG A 69 -21.95 -6.32 -2.93
CA ARG A 69 -22.71 -6.80 -4.09
C ARG A 69 -21.75 -7.34 -5.18
N PRO A 70 -21.08 -8.47 -4.92
CA PRO A 70 -19.97 -8.93 -5.77
C PRO A 70 -20.43 -9.33 -7.17
N VAL A 71 -21.65 -9.86 -7.31
CA VAL A 71 -22.23 -10.21 -8.62
C VAL A 71 -22.50 -8.97 -9.47
N GLU A 72 -22.99 -7.89 -8.85
CA GLU A 72 -23.22 -6.62 -9.54
C GLU A 72 -21.89 -6.00 -9.96
N LEU A 73 -20.90 -6.00 -9.06
CA LEU A 73 -19.55 -5.53 -9.31
C LEU A 73 -18.90 -6.26 -10.49
N TYR A 74 -18.99 -7.60 -10.51
CA TYR A 74 -18.46 -8.44 -11.58
C TYR A 74 -19.12 -8.12 -12.93
N ARG A 75 -20.45 -7.94 -12.96
CA ARG A 75 -21.18 -7.59 -14.19
C ARG A 75 -20.78 -6.22 -14.74
N ARG A 76 -20.46 -5.26 -13.86
CA ARG A 76 -20.07 -3.90 -14.27
C ARG A 76 -18.60 -3.78 -14.69
N LEU A 77 -17.70 -4.44 -13.98
CA LEU A 77 -16.24 -4.38 -14.26
C LEU A 77 -15.79 -5.40 -15.32
N GLY A 78 -16.58 -6.45 -15.55
CA GLY A 78 -16.16 -7.63 -16.29
C GLY A 78 -15.09 -8.45 -15.56
N PRO A 79 -14.67 -9.59 -16.13
CA PRO A 79 -13.74 -10.52 -15.48
C PRO A 79 -12.37 -9.90 -15.22
N VAL A 80 -11.83 -9.14 -16.18
CA VAL A 80 -10.50 -8.52 -16.06
C VAL A 80 -10.50 -7.41 -15.00
N GLY A 81 -11.51 -6.53 -15.02
CA GLY A 81 -11.64 -5.46 -14.03
C GLY A 81 -11.88 -6.00 -12.62
N PHE A 82 -12.70 -7.05 -12.50
CA PHE A 82 -12.96 -7.71 -11.21
C PHE A 82 -11.70 -8.40 -10.66
N LEU A 83 -10.91 -9.06 -11.50
CA LEU A 83 -9.62 -9.62 -11.11
C LEU A 83 -8.64 -8.53 -10.69
N GLY A 84 -8.54 -7.44 -11.46
CA GLY A 84 -7.72 -6.29 -11.12
C GLY A 84 -8.11 -5.66 -9.78
N PHE A 85 -9.40 -5.53 -9.51
CA PHE A 85 -9.90 -5.05 -8.23
C PHE A 85 -9.42 -5.91 -7.05
N HIS A 86 -9.45 -7.24 -7.19
CA HIS A 86 -8.90 -8.13 -6.16
C HIS A 86 -7.38 -8.00 -6.06
N MET A 87 -6.67 -7.98 -7.18
CA MET A 87 -5.20 -7.94 -7.20
C MET A 87 -4.62 -6.64 -6.63
N PHE A 88 -5.29 -5.50 -6.83
CA PHE A 88 -4.75 -4.20 -6.44
C PHE A 88 -5.39 -3.59 -5.19
N ILE A 89 -6.64 -3.94 -4.86
CA ILE A 89 -7.35 -3.39 -3.70
C ILE A 89 -7.54 -4.46 -2.60
N GLY A 90 -7.96 -5.67 -2.97
CA GLY A 90 -8.32 -6.72 -2.00
C GLY A 90 -7.14 -7.52 -1.43
N PHE A 91 -6.30 -8.10 -2.28
CA PHE A 91 -5.21 -8.98 -1.87
C PHE A 91 -4.07 -8.27 -1.14
N PRO A 92 -3.64 -7.04 -1.51
CA PRO A 92 -2.54 -6.37 -0.79
C PRO A 92 -2.77 -6.25 0.74
N PRO A 93 -3.92 -5.76 1.25
CA PRO A 93 -4.17 -5.74 2.69
C PRO A 93 -4.27 -7.15 3.30
N MET A 94 -4.86 -8.13 2.59
CA MET A 94 -4.94 -9.51 3.06
C MET A 94 -3.56 -10.15 3.22
N THR A 95 -2.69 -10.00 2.22
CA THR A 95 -1.32 -10.51 2.24
C THR A 95 -0.53 -9.87 3.38
N ALA A 96 -0.66 -8.56 3.60
CA ALA A 96 0.01 -7.88 4.70
C ALA A 96 -0.44 -8.37 6.10
N LEU A 97 -1.69 -8.83 6.24
CA LEU A 97 -2.18 -9.43 7.48
C LEU A 97 -1.73 -10.89 7.67
N ILE A 98 -1.74 -11.68 6.59
CA ILE A 98 -1.42 -13.11 6.61
C ILE A 98 0.09 -13.36 6.74
N ASN A 99 0.92 -12.50 6.14
CA ASN A 99 2.36 -12.73 6.03
C ASN A 99 3.09 -12.96 7.38
N PRO A 100 2.83 -12.19 8.47
CA PRO A 100 3.44 -12.48 9.77
C PRO A 100 3.08 -13.85 10.32
N LEU A 101 1.87 -14.34 10.08
CA LEU A 101 1.43 -15.67 10.52
C LEU A 101 2.24 -16.74 9.79
N LEU A 102 2.39 -16.60 8.46
CA LEU A 102 3.20 -17.52 7.66
C LEU A 102 4.68 -17.52 8.09
N TRP A 103 5.23 -16.36 8.42
CA TRP A 103 6.60 -16.23 8.91
C TRP A 103 6.78 -16.87 10.29
N ILE A 104 5.82 -16.67 11.21
CA ILE A 104 5.83 -17.34 12.52
C ILE A 104 5.76 -18.85 12.34
N MET A 105 4.88 -19.36 11.48
CA MET A 105 4.79 -20.79 11.17
C MET A 105 6.09 -21.33 10.57
N PHE A 106 6.74 -20.58 9.67
CA PHE A 106 8.05 -20.93 9.14
C PHE A 106 9.11 -21.00 10.24
N LEU A 107 9.21 -19.99 11.12
CA LEU A 107 10.15 -19.98 12.24
C LEU A 107 9.92 -21.14 13.21
N VAL A 108 8.67 -21.43 13.56
CA VAL A 108 8.31 -22.59 14.38
C VAL A 108 8.73 -23.89 13.71
N SER A 109 8.53 -24.01 12.39
CA SER A 109 8.94 -25.20 11.63
C SER A 109 10.45 -25.43 11.64
N VAL A 110 11.24 -24.35 11.69
CA VAL A 110 12.71 -24.40 11.73
C VAL A 110 13.22 -24.70 13.15
N ILE A 111 12.61 -24.11 14.17
CA ILE A 111 13.07 -24.21 15.57
C ILE A 111 12.58 -25.50 16.24
N VAL A 112 11.29 -25.81 16.11
CA VAL A 112 10.64 -26.95 16.78
C VAL A 112 10.65 -28.19 15.88
N GLY A 113 10.80 -27.99 14.57
CA GLY A 113 10.76 -29.03 13.56
C GLY A 113 9.47 -29.04 12.75
N ARG A 114 9.54 -29.62 11.55
CA ARG A 114 8.44 -29.65 10.58
C ARG A 114 7.15 -30.31 11.11
N SER A 115 7.27 -31.27 12.04
CA SER A 115 6.12 -31.94 12.64
C SER A 115 5.16 -31.00 13.37
N ALA A 116 5.66 -29.88 13.92
CA ALA A 116 4.86 -28.90 14.64
C ALA A 116 3.84 -28.17 13.75
N VAL A 117 4.12 -28.03 12.45
CA VAL A 117 3.25 -27.33 11.49
C VAL A 117 2.69 -28.22 10.40
N ALA A 118 3.07 -29.51 10.37
CA ALA A 118 2.70 -30.44 9.31
C ALA A 118 1.18 -30.59 9.13
N GLY A 119 0.40 -30.48 10.21
CA GLY A 119 -1.07 -30.54 10.15
C GLY A 119 -1.72 -29.38 9.39
N PHE A 120 -1.04 -28.23 9.27
CA PHE A 120 -1.57 -27.05 8.58
C PHE A 120 -1.20 -27.00 7.09
N PHE A 121 -0.19 -27.76 6.67
CA PHE A 121 0.35 -27.73 5.31
C PHE A 121 0.26 -29.10 4.64
N PRO A 122 -0.93 -29.48 4.13
CA PRO A 122 -1.05 -30.67 3.28
C PRO A 122 -0.17 -30.53 2.02
N GLY A 123 0.25 -31.66 1.43
CA GLY A 123 1.29 -31.72 0.39
C GLY A 123 1.23 -30.61 -0.68
N PRO A 124 0.09 -30.39 -1.37
CA PRO A 124 -0.03 -29.34 -2.37
C PRO A 124 0.15 -27.92 -1.80
N VAL A 125 -0.41 -27.64 -0.62
CA VAL A 125 -0.30 -26.34 0.05
C VAL A 125 1.14 -26.08 0.47
N LEU A 126 1.85 -27.10 0.94
CA LEU A 126 3.27 -26.99 1.27
C LEU A 126 4.10 -26.63 0.04
N VAL A 127 3.85 -27.26 -1.11
CA VAL A 127 4.56 -26.94 -2.37
C VAL A 127 4.32 -25.48 -2.76
N LEU A 128 3.06 -25.03 -2.71
CA LEU A 128 2.71 -23.63 -2.99
C LEU A 128 3.35 -22.66 -1.99
N ALA A 129 3.36 -22.99 -0.70
CA ALA A 129 3.97 -22.17 0.33
C ALA A 129 5.49 -22.06 0.17
N LEU A 130 6.17 -23.16 -0.17
CA LEU A 130 7.61 -23.14 -0.45
C LEU A 130 7.93 -22.39 -1.75
N PHE A 131 7.08 -22.55 -2.77
CA PHE A 131 7.20 -21.78 -4.01
C PHE A 131 7.07 -20.27 -3.74
N ASP A 132 6.06 -19.84 -2.98
CA ASP A 132 5.86 -18.44 -2.62
C ASP A 132 6.99 -17.89 -1.72
N LEU A 133 7.43 -18.70 -0.74
CA LEU A 133 8.54 -18.36 0.14
C LEU A 133 9.83 -18.11 -0.64
N MET A 134 10.11 -18.90 -1.69
CA MET A 134 11.33 -18.76 -2.49
C MET A 134 11.13 -17.77 -3.65
N VAL A 135 10.22 -18.07 -4.56
CA VAL A 135 10.02 -17.33 -5.81
C VAL A 135 9.28 -16.02 -5.56
N GLY A 136 8.22 -16.02 -4.76
CA GLY A 136 7.45 -14.81 -4.45
C GLY A 136 8.30 -13.74 -3.75
N ASN A 137 9.06 -14.14 -2.72
CA ASN A 137 9.97 -13.23 -2.03
C ASN A 137 11.13 -12.76 -2.92
N ALA A 138 11.71 -13.65 -3.74
CA ALA A 138 12.75 -13.27 -4.69
C ALA A 138 12.24 -12.26 -5.74
N MET A 139 11.04 -12.49 -6.28
CA MET A 139 10.39 -11.56 -7.21
C MET A 139 10.10 -10.21 -6.55
N TYR A 140 9.69 -10.20 -5.28
CA TYR A 140 9.46 -8.95 -4.55
C TYR A 140 10.73 -8.13 -4.37
N VAL A 141 11.83 -8.76 -3.96
CA VAL A 141 13.16 -8.11 -3.89
C VAL A 141 13.57 -7.60 -5.27
N TYR A 142 13.43 -8.45 -6.29
CA TYR A 142 13.75 -8.11 -7.67
C TYR A 142 12.98 -6.88 -8.18
N PHE A 143 11.67 -6.81 -7.95
CA PHE A 143 10.87 -5.66 -8.38
C PHE A 143 11.25 -4.37 -7.66
N ASN A 144 11.60 -4.43 -6.36
CA ASN A 144 12.10 -3.26 -5.65
C ASN A 144 13.43 -2.75 -6.26
N ILE A 145 14.34 -3.66 -6.61
CA ILE A 145 15.62 -3.32 -7.26
C ILE A 145 15.38 -2.74 -8.67
N VAL A 146 14.52 -3.37 -9.47
CA VAL A 146 14.21 -2.90 -10.83
C VAL A 146 13.52 -1.54 -10.81
N ALA A 147 12.64 -1.27 -9.84
CA ALA A 147 11.95 0.01 -9.72
C ALA A 147 12.94 1.18 -9.56
N VAL A 148 13.95 1.04 -8.69
CA VAL A 148 14.98 2.08 -8.49
C VAL A 148 15.98 2.12 -9.64
N ALA A 149 16.32 0.97 -10.24
CA ALA A 149 17.23 0.90 -11.38
C ALA A 149 16.64 1.57 -12.63
N LYS A 150 15.35 1.38 -12.91
CA LYS A 150 14.65 2.08 -14.01
C LYS A 150 14.65 3.60 -13.85
N ARG A 151 14.68 4.09 -12.62
CA ARG A 151 14.82 5.53 -12.28
C ARG A 151 16.28 6.00 -12.26
N ARG A 152 17.24 5.11 -12.52
CA ARG A 152 18.70 5.34 -12.44
C ARG A 152 19.18 5.74 -11.04
N TRP A 153 18.42 5.37 -10.00
CA TRP A 153 18.77 5.61 -8.60
C TRP A 153 19.59 4.46 -8.04
N TYR A 154 20.76 4.22 -8.63
CA TYR A 154 21.57 3.03 -8.32
C TYR A 154 22.06 2.97 -6.87
N GLY A 155 22.23 4.13 -6.22
CA GLY A 155 22.55 4.19 -4.78
C GLY A 155 21.46 3.59 -3.88
N LEU A 156 20.23 3.43 -4.38
CA LEU A 156 19.13 2.82 -3.65
C LEU A 156 19.03 1.29 -3.83
N VAL A 157 19.76 0.72 -4.80
CA VAL A 157 19.69 -0.71 -5.13
C VAL A 157 20.02 -1.62 -3.94
N PRO A 158 21.08 -1.38 -3.14
CA PRO A 158 21.40 -2.25 -2.00
C PRO A 158 20.26 -2.32 -0.98
N TRP A 159 19.50 -1.23 -0.82
CA TRP A 159 18.38 -1.16 0.12
C TRP A 159 17.18 -2.01 -0.33
N GLY A 160 17.10 -2.38 -1.61
CA GLY A 160 16.11 -3.34 -2.11
C GLY A 160 16.23 -4.73 -1.45
N LEU A 161 17.42 -5.10 -0.97
CA LEU A 161 17.64 -6.36 -0.24
C LEU A 161 16.95 -6.36 1.13
N LEU A 162 16.63 -5.19 1.68
CA LEU A 162 15.88 -5.07 2.93
C LEU A 162 14.36 -5.18 2.72
N ALA A 163 13.90 -5.48 1.50
CA ALA A 163 12.48 -5.61 1.18
C ALA A 163 11.72 -6.60 2.10
N PRO A 164 12.27 -7.78 2.48
CA PRO A 164 11.60 -8.67 3.43
C PRO A 164 11.39 -8.01 4.80
N ALA A 165 12.40 -7.33 5.35
CA ALA A 165 12.27 -6.60 6.61
C ALA A 165 11.26 -5.44 6.50
N TYR A 166 11.22 -4.75 5.36
CA TYR A 166 10.24 -3.70 5.05
C TYR A 166 8.80 -4.22 4.98
N TRP A 167 8.61 -5.52 4.71
CA TRP A 167 7.29 -6.17 4.71
C TRP A 167 6.73 -6.37 6.12
N VAL A 168 7.59 -6.54 7.13
CA VAL A 168 7.18 -6.53 8.54
C VAL A 168 6.53 -5.19 8.88
N LEU A 169 7.10 -4.08 8.42
CA LEU A 169 6.52 -2.75 8.64
C LEU A 169 5.15 -2.60 7.96
N HIS A 170 4.97 -3.13 6.75
CA HIS A 170 3.66 -3.17 6.09
C HIS A 170 2.64 -3.96 6.90
N SER A 171 3.08 -5.07 7.49
CA SER A 171 2.21 -5.90 8.31
C SER A 171 1.79 -5.17 9.59
N VAL A 172 2.73 -4.51 10.28
CA VAL A 172 2.43 -3.65 11.44
C VAL A 172 1.41 -2.56 11.08
N ALA A 173 1.61 -1.88 9.95
CA ALA A 173 0.66 -0.89 9.44
C ALA A 173 -0.71 -1.51 9.11
N ALA A 174 -0.77 -2.75 8.60
CA ALA A 174 -2.00 -3.45 8.28
C ALA A 174 -2.79 -3.87 9.53
N TYR A 175 -2.14 -4.39 10.57
CA TYR A 175 -2.81 -4.70 11.83
C TYR A 175 -3.33 -3.43 12.52
N LYS A 176 -2.57 -2.35 12.49
CA LYS A 176 -3.04 -1.04 12.95
C LYS A 176 -4.26 -0.56 12.15
N ALA A 177 -4.21 -0.67 10.82
CA ALA A 177 -5.31 -0.32 9.93
C ALA A 177 -6.57 -1.15 10.23
N LEU A 178 -6.43 -2.46 10.45
CA LEU A 178 -7.53 -3.36 10.80
C LEU A 178 -8.16 -2.98 12.14
N LEU A 179 -7.34 -2.72 13.17
CA LEU A 179 -7.83 -2.27 14.47
C LEU A 179 -8.59 -0.94 14.35
N GLN A 180 -8.05 0.01 13.58
CA GLN A 180 -8.72 1.27 13.32
C GLN A 180 -9.99 1.12 12.50
N LEU A 181 -10.04 0.20 11.55
CA LEU A 181 -11.24 -0.06 10.77
C LEU A 181 -12.42 -0.46 11.68
N VAL A 182 -12.14 -1.20 12.75
CA VAL A 182 -13.16 -1.64 13.72
C VAL A 182 -13.46 -0.56 14.77
N THR A 183 -12.43 0.11 15.28
CA THR A 183 -12.57 1.04 16.43
C THR A 183 -12.82 2.50 16.02
N ASN A 184 -12.26 2.95 14.91
CA ASN A 184 -12.38 4.32 14.41
C ASN A 184 -12.26 4.37 12.86
N PRO A 185 -13.29 3.87 12.14
CA PRO A 185 -13.21 3.62 10.70
C PRO A 185 -12.89 4.87 9.88
N HIS A 186 -13.43 6.02 10.27
CA HIS A 186 -13.32 7.28 9.52
C HIS A 186 -12.17 8.17 9.98
N TYR A 187 -11.33 7.70 10.91
CA TYR A 187 -10.22 8.51 11.40
C TYR A 187 -9.16 8.75 10.33
N TRP A 188 -8.90 10.03 10.05
CA TRP A 188 -7.84 10.42 9.13
C TRP A 188 -6.55 10.71 9.90
N GLU A 189 -5.57 9.81 9.78
CA GLU A 189 -4.24 10.07 10.31
C GLU A 189 -3.47 11.01 9.38
N LYS A 190 -3.25 12.22 9.87
CA LYS A 190 -2.42 13.20 9.19
C LYS A 190 -0.95 12.87 9.39
N THR A 191 -0.20 12.94 8.30
CA THR A 191 1.25 12.79 8.31
C THR A 191 1.91 14.15 8.48
N THR A 192 3.00 14.20 9.23
CA THR A 192 3.82 15.40 9.33
C THR A 192 4.63 15.55 8.05
N HIS A 193 4.52 16.71 7.39
CA HIS A 193 5.30 17.07 6.20
C HIS A 193 6.50 17.96 6.57
N GLY A 194 7.49 18.09 5.69
CA GLY A 194 8.66 18.93 5.91
C GLY A 194 9.72 18.29 6.81
N THR A 195 9.80 16.97 6.83
CA THR A 195 10.77 16.21 7.64
C THR A 195 12.04 15.88 6.87
N SER A 196 12.01 15.91 5.53
CA SER A 196 13.18 15.65 4.71
C SER A 196 14.14 16.85 4.71
N SER A 197 15.45 16.57 4.68
CA SER A 197 16.49 17.61 4.61
C SER A 197 16.33 18.52 3.38
N ARG A 198 15.95 17.95 2.24
CA ARG A 198 15.68 18.68 1.00
C ARG A 198 14.46 19.61 1.11
N THR A 199 13.40 19.15 1.78
CA THR A 199 12.21 19.98 2.03
C THR A 199 12.54 21.10 3.02
N GLN A 200 13.30 20.81 4.07
CA GLN A 200 13.77 21.80 5.05
C GLN A 200 14.62 22.89 4.40
N GLU A 201 15.58 22.51 3.54
CA GLU A 201 16.38 23.45 2.75
C GLU A 201 15.52 24.35 1.84
N THR A 202 14.53 23.77 1.17
CA THR A 202 13.60 24.52 0.30
C THR A 202 12.73 25.48 1.11
N ILE A 203 12.23 25.05 2.26
CA ILE A 203 11.46 25.92 3.17
C ILE A 203 12.35 27.06 3.69
N ALA A 204 13.60 26.77 4.03
CA ALA A 204 14.54 27.78 4.50
C ALA A 204 14.86 28.81 3.42
N SER A 205 15.08 28.39 2.17
CA SER A 205 15.35 29.31 1.05
C SER A 205 14.15 30.20 0.72
N LEU A 206 12.93 29.65 0.74
CA LEU A 206 11.70 30.43 0.54
C LEU A 206 11.50 31.47 1.65
N LYS A 207 11.76 31.11 2.91
CA LYS A 207 11.68 32.04 4.04
C LYS A 207 12.72 33.15 3.94
N ALA A 208 13.95 32.82 3.57
CA ALA A 208 15.03 33.79 3.37
C ALA A 208 14.70 34.78 2.22
N GLY A 209 14.11 34.29 1.11
CA GLY A 209 13.66 35.14 -0.01
C GLY A 209 12.44 36.01 0.32
N SER A 210 11.57 35.57 1.22
CA SER A 210 10.44 36.40 1.69
C SER A 210 10.86 37.52 2.64
N ALA A 211 11.96 37.34 3.39
CA ALA A 211 12.49 38.36 4.29
C ALA A 211 13.14 39.52 3.52
N THR A 212 13.85 39.23 2.43
CA THR A 212 14.49 40.27 1.60
C THR A 212 13.52 41.07 0.72
N GLY A 213 12.32 40.55 0.45
CA GLY A 213 11.25 41.27 -0.26
C GLY A 213 10.42 42.21 0.63
N SER A 214 10.51 42.08 1.96
CA SER A 214 9.77 42.90 2.93
C SER A 214 10.50 44.19 3.33
N GLU A 215 11.78 44.33 3.02
CA GLU A 215 12.58 45.54 3.31
C GLU A 215 12.66 46.51 2.12
N ALA A 216 11.94 46.22 1.03
CA ALA A 216 11.95 47.02 -0.21
C ALA A 216 10.63 47.79 -0.47
N GLN A 217 9.81 48.01 0.56
CA GLN A 217 8.67 48.94 0.55
C GLN A 217 8.79 49.93 1.70
#